data_AF-A0A533XJV6-F1
#
_entry.id   AF-A0A533XJV6-F1
#
_cell.length_a   1.000
_cell.length_b   1.000
_cell.length_c   1.000
_cell.angle_alpha   90.00
_cell.angle_beta   90.00
_cell.angle_gamma   90.00
#
_symmetry.space_group_name_H-M   'P 1'
#
loop_
_entity.id
_entity.type
_entity.pdbx_description
1 polymer ?
#
loop_
_entity_poly.entity_id
_entity_poly.type
_entity_poly.pdbx_seq_one_letter_code
_entity_poly.pdbx_strand_id
1 'polypeptide(L)'
;MQPGGGPARGLATPDRCPRDEASEGDGGDLKAAARAIRDSRGFGVKVSAKEAIGATGELARTEGIFAEPAAASVVAAMRKIGEKELLSKDSRIVCVITGTGLKDTKAISRIARTAKHIVTREQLVIKPVQLGATKVSILRLLRGEPLFGYLLWKKIKEGRSISIPSIYQHLSELEGIDLVRRSSMVRARGRERVIYELTRKGVAALEAAARAAGGEKLLLD
;
A
#
# COMPACT_ATOMS: atom_id res chain seq x y z
N MET A 1 50.57 -10.11 -1.72
CA MET A 1 50.08 -8.94 -0.96
C MET A 1 48.70 -9.28 -0.42
N GLN A 2 48.58 -9.47 0.89
CA GLN A 2 47.27 -9.60 1.55
C GLN A 2 46.74 -8.20 1.87
N PRO A 3 45.46 -7.87 1.64
CA PRO A 3 44.90 -6.63 2.14
C PRO A 3 44.60 -6.83 3.63
N GLY A 4 45.49 -6.29 4.48
CA GLY A 4 45.29 -6.18 5.91
C GLY A 4 44.22 -5.12 6.22
N GLY A 5 42.98 -5.56 6.40
CA GLY A 5 41.93 -4.76 7.05
C GLY A 5 41.92 -5.07 8.54
N GLY A 6 42.69 -4.31 9.33
CA GLY A 6 42.63 -4.38 10.79
C GLY A 6 41.23 -4.03 11.31
N PRO A 7 40.83 -4.51 12.50
CA PRO A 7 39.49 -4.25 13.04
C PRO A 7 39.30 -2.76 13.28
N ALA A 8 38.19 -2.20 12.80
CA ALA A 8 37.77 -0.84 13.12
C ALA A 8 37.70 -0.69 14.65
N ARG A 9 38.61 0.13 15.21
CA ARG A 9 38.71 0.39 16.64
C ARG A 9 37.40 1.02 17.16
N GLY A 10 37.08 0.68 18.40
CA GLY A 10 35.81 0.99 19.04
C GLY A 10 35.52 2.48 19.14
N LEU A 11 34.35 2.87 18.65
CA LEU A 11 33.62 4.05 19.06
C LEU A 11 32.24 3.55 19.52
N ALA A 12 31.97 3.69 20.81
CA ALA A 12 30.67 3.38 21.39
C ALA A 12 29.71 4.52 21.05
N THR A 13 28.94 4.35 19.97
CA THR A 13 27.86 5.28 19.62
C THR A 13 26.53 4.79 20.21
N PRO A 14 25.68 5.67 20.76
CA PRO A 14 24.49 5.31 21.56
C PRO A 14 23.36 4.56 20.81
N ASP A 15 23.46 4.35 19.49
CA ASP A 15 22.47 3.59 18.70
C ASP A 15 23.00 2.24 18.16
N ARG A 16 24.24 1.87 18.49
CA ARG A 16 24.68 0.49 18.31
C ARG A 16 24.02 -0.30 19.42
N CYS A 17 23.21 -1.29 19.06
CA CYS A 17 22.85 -2.31 20.04
C CYS A 17 24.16 -3.04 20.40
N PRO A 18 24.62 -2.97 21.65
CA PRO A 18 25.83 -3.67 22.08
C PRO A 18 25.77 -5.14 21.67
N ARG A 19 26.92 -5.73 21.36
CA ARG A 19 27.04 -7.14 20.93
C ARG A 19 26.46 -8.15 21.95
N ASP A 20 26.21 -7.67 23.16
CA ASP A 20 25.79 -8.42 24.32
C ASP A 20 24.35 -8.09 24.77
N GLU A 21 23.66 -7.10 24.18
CA GLU A 21 22.28 -6.73 24.54
C GLU A 21 21.20 -7.43 23.67
N ALA A 22 21.59 -8.23 22.69
CA ALA A 22 20.67 -9.01 21.88
C ALA A 22 20.04 -10.22 22.63
N SER A 23 20.22 -10.31 23.95
CA SER A 23 19.93 -11.51 24.76
C SER A 23 18.65 -11.48 25.60
N GLU A 24 17.83 -10.42 25.58
CA GLU A 24 16.58 -10.40 26.33
C GLU A 24 15.35 -10.61 25.43
N GLY A 25 15.14 -11.86 25.03
CA GLY A 25 13.90 -12.34 24.44
C GLY A 25 13.87 -13.86 24.31
N ASP A 26 12.78 -14.47 24.79
CA ASP A 26 12.59 -15.92 24.99
C ASP A 26 12.33 -16.72 23.68
N GLY A 27 12.97 -16.34 22.58
CA GLY A 27 12.80 -16.98 21.27
C GLY A 27 14.09 -17.60 20.76
N GLY A 28 14.04 -18.86 20.28
CA GLY A 28 15.18 -19.55 19.69
C GLY A 28 15.88 -18.76 18.56
N ASP A 29 15.11 -17.99 17.80
CA ASP A 29 15.61 -17.17 16.68
C ASP A 29 16.46 -15.97 17.14
N LEU A 30 16.18 -15.40 18.33
CA LEU A 30 16.95 -14.26 18.85
C LEU A 30 18.36 -14.69 19.26
N LYS A 31 18.49 -15.89 19.86
CA LYS A 31 19.80 -16.47 20.19
C LYS A 31 20.62 -16.74 18.93
N ALA A 32 19.99 -17.24 17.87
CA ALA A 32 20.65 -17.46 16.59
C ALA A 32 21.10 -16.14 15.94
N ALA A 33 20.26 -15.10 15.98
CA ALA A 33 20.62 -13.77 15.47
C ALA A 33 21.78 -13.13 16.24
N ALA A 34 21.76 -13.19 17.58
CA ALA A 34 22.84 -12.69 18.43
C ALA A 34 24.17 -13.40 18.13
N ARG A 35 24.14 -14.72 17.95
CA ARG A 35 25.30 -15.52 17.56
C ARG A 35 25.80 -15.11 16.17
N ALA A 36 24.93 -14.99 15.17
CA ALA A 36 25.32 -14.59 13.82
C ALA A 36 25.97 -13.20 13.77
N ILE A 37 25.46 -12.22 14.55
CA ILE A 37 26.07 -10.90 14.68
C ILE A 37 27.48 -11.00 15.31
N ARG A 38 27.63 -11.81 16.35
CA ARG A 38 28.91 -12.01 17.04
C ARG A 38 29.94 -12.69 16.15
N ASP A 39 29.57 -13.79 15.51
CA ASP A 39 30.45 -14.60 14.67
C ASP A 39 30.90 -13.84 13.43
N SER A 40 30.01 -13.03 12.84
CA SER A 40 30.34 -12.13 11.72
C SER A 40 31.11 -10.87 12.13
N ARG A 41 31.29 -10.63 13.43
CA ARG A 41 31.82 -9.36 14.00
C ARG A 41 31.03 -8.13 13.53
N GLY A 42 29.75 -8.33 13.25
CA GLY A 42 28.82 -7.30 12.82
C GLY A 42 28.24 -6.49 13.99
N PHE A 43 27.19 -5.74 13.69
CA PHE A 43 26.44 -4.96 14.67
C PHE A 43 24.97 -4.80 14.26
N GLY A 44 24.10 -4.54 15.24
CA GLY A 44 22.71 -4.18 15.01
C GLY A 44 22.50 -2.66 15.07
N VAL A 45 21.55 -2.16 14.28
CA VAL A 45 21.11 -0.76 14.29
C VAL A 45 19.63 -0.72 14.57
N LYS A 46 19.23 0.08 15.56
CA LYS A 46 17.81 0.28 15.88
C LYS A 46 17.16 1.24 14.89
N VAL A 47 16.02 0.83 14.34
CA VAL A 47 15.21 1.61 13.41
C VAL A 47 13.79 1.72 13.96
N SER A 48 13.27 2.95 14.00
CA SER A 48 11.89 3.21 14.37
C SER A 48 10.93 2.93 13.21
N ALA A 49 9.67 2.66 13.52
CA ALA A 49 8.64 2.47 12.50
C ALA A 49 8.52 3.67 11.54
N LYS A 50 8.74 4.90 12.03
CA LYS A 50 8.70 6.12 11.22
C LYS A 50 9.84 6.15 10.19
N GLU A 51 11.05 5.79 10.60
CA GLU A 51 12.22 5.73 9.71
C GLU A 51 12.04 4.64 8.65
N ALA A 52 11.54 3.47 9.05
CA ALA A 52 11.23 2.37 8.13
C ALA A 52 10.20 2.78 7.05
N ILE A 53 9.13 3.47 7.42
CA ILE A 53 8.13 4.01 6.48
C ILE A 53 8.77 5.06 5.55
N GLY A 54 9.64 5.91 6.09
CA GLY A 54 10.38 6.90 5.30
C GLY A 54 11.25 6.23 4.23
N ALA A 55 11.99 5.19 4.61
CA ALA A 55 12.83 4.41 3.71
C ALA A 55 12.04 3.68 2.61
N THR A 56 10.84 3.16 2.91
CA THR A 56 9.95 2.62 1.86
C THR A 56 9.69 3.67 0.78
N GLY A 57 9.35 4.91 1.18
CA GLY A 57 9.07 5.98 0.24
C GLY A 57 10.31 6.42 -0.55
N GLU A 58 11.48 6.43 0.09
CA GLU A 58 12.75 6.76 -0.56
C GLU A 58 13.14 5.72 -1.61
N LEU A 59 13.14 4.43 -1.26
CA LEU A 59 13.40 3.32 -2.18
C LEU A 59 12.48 3.36 -3.41
N ALA A 60 11.20 3.64 -3.20
CA ALA A 60 10.24 3.72 -4.29
C ALA A 60 10.52 4.88 -5.25
N ARG A 61 10.95 6.04 -4.72
CA ARG A 61 11.21 7.25 -5.53
C ARG A 61 12.55 7.24 -6.23
N THR A 62 13.57 6.64 -5.62
CA THR A 62 14.96 6.70 -6.10
C THR A 62 15.34 5.48 -6.91
N GLU A 63 14.94 4.29 -6.47
CA GLU A 63 15.33 3.00 -7.06
C GLU A 63 14.18 2.28 -7.78
N GLY A 64 12.95 2.82 -7.69
CA GLY A 64 11.76 2.15 -8.22
C GLY A 64 11.35 0.88 -7.45
N ILE A 65 11.91 0.67 -6.26
CA ILE A 65 11.65 -0.52 -5.43
C ILE A 65 10.59 -0.20 -4.39
N PHE A 66 9.41 -0.80 -4.52
CA PHE A 66 8.34 -0.65 -3.52
C PHE A 66 8.39 -1.79 -2.49
N ALA A 67 9.10 -1.57 -1.38
CA ALA A 67 9.26 -2.52 -0.29
C ALA A 67 8.28 -2.25 0.88
N GLU A 68 7.85 -3.29 1.60
CA GLU A 68 7.09 -3.08 2.84
C GLU A 68 7.95 -2.45 3.95
N PRO A 69 7.38 -1.77 4.96
CA PRO A 69 8.18 -1.06 5.97
C PRO A 69 9.21 -1.93 6.69
N ALA A 70 8.86 -3.16 7.06
CA ALA A 70 9.80 -4.07 7.72
C ALA A 70 11.00 -4.41 6.81
N ALA A 71 10.76 -4.69 5.53
CA ALA A 71 11.81 -4.96 4.56
C ALA A 71 12.66 -3.71 4.22
N ALA A 72 12.06 -2.52 4.24
CA ALA A 72 12.77 -1.25 4.02
C ALA A 72 13.61 -0.79 5.22
N SER A 73 13.47 -1.42 6.39
CA SER A 73 14.21 -1.05 7.61
C SER A 73 15.73 -1.11 7.43
N VAL A 74 16.24 -2.01 6.58
CA VAL A 74 17.67 -2.11 6.26
C VAL A 74 18.20 -0.83 5.60
N VAL A 75 17.40 -0.17 4.76
CA VAL A 75 17.79 1.09 4.10
C VAL A 75 17.73 2.26 5.08
N ALA A 76 16.74 2.28 5.97
CA ALA A 76 16.72 3.23 7.09
C ALA A 76 17.95 3.07 8.00
N ALA A 77 18.39 1.84 8.26
CA ALA A 77 19.62 1.58 9.01
C ALA A 77 20.87 2.08 8.25
N MET A 78 20.90 1.92 6.92
CA MET A 78 22.02 2.39 6.09
C MET A 78 22.22 3.91 6.15
N ARG A 79 21.13 4.69 6.21
CA ARG A 79 21.23 6.14 6.47
C ARG A 79 21.98 6.45 7.76
N LYS A 80 21.58 5.82 8.86
CA LYS A 80 22.24 5.99 10.16
C LYS A 80 23.69 5.54 10.15
N ILE A 81 23.99 4.45 9.42
CA ILE A 81 25.36 3.95 9.25
C ILE A 81 26.22 4.95 8.49
N GLY A 82 25.68 5.56 7.43
CA GLY A 82 26.37 6.57 6.63
C GLY A 82 26.62 7.86 7.41
N GLU A 83 25.60 8.38 8.12
CA GLU A 83 25.71 9.58 8.96
C GLU A 83 26.77 9.46 10.06
N LYS A 84 27.02 8.23 10.52
CA LYS A 84 27.98 7.93 11.60
C LYS A 84 29.28 7.33 11.10
N GLU A 85 29.47 7.25 9.78
CA GLU A 85 30.65 6.67 9.13
C GLU A 85 31.05 5.29 9.72
N LEU A 86 30.07 4.44 10.03
CA LEU A 86 30.32 3.14 10.69
C LEU A 86 30.93 2.08 9.76
N LEU A 87 30.93 2.34 8.45
CA LEU A 87 31.50 1.49 7.41
C LEU A 87 32.45 2.31 6.53
N SER A 88 33.45 1.65 5.95
CA SER A 88 34.35 2.28 4.98
C SER A 88 33.56 2.72 3.74
N LYS A 89 33.92 3.86 3.14
CA LYS A 89 33.29 4.38 1.91
C LYS A 89 33.46 3.44 0.71
N ASP A 90 34.49 2.58 0.73
CA ASP A 90 34.75 1.59 -0.33
C ASP A 90 34.02 0.24 -0.10
N SER A 91 33.15 0.16 0.92
CA SER A 91 32.46 -1.08 1.26
C SER A 91 31.41 -1.44 0.21
N ARG A 92 31.37 -2.71 -0.20
CA ARG A 92 30.24 -3.27 -0.96
C ARG A 92 29.20 -3.78 0.01
N ILE A 93 27.99 -3.24 -0.09
CA ILE A 93 26.89 -3.51 0.83
C ILE A 93 25.76 -4.19 0.07
N VAL A 94 25.20 -5.25 0.65
CA VAL A 94 24.01 -5.93 0.13
C VAL A 94 22.86 -5.69 1.10
N CYS A 95 21.83 -4.99 0.64
CA CYS A 95 20.59 -4.80 1.39
C CYS A 95 19.55 -5.85 0.94
N VAL A 96 19.17 -6.75 1.85
CA VAL A 96 18.19 -7.81 1.54
C VAL A 96 16.77 -7.27 1.75
N ILE A 97 16.00 -7.17 0.66
CA ILE A 97 14.60 -6.74 0.68
C ILE A 97 13.71 -7.99 0.60
N THR A 98 13.16 -8.40 1.73
CA THR A 98 12.44 -9.68 1.88
C THR A 98 10.96 -9.61 1.48
N GLY A 99 10.38 -8.41 1.38
CA GLY A 99 8.95 -8.22 1.22
C GLY A 99 8.55 -7.04 0.34
N THR A 100 7.52 -7.26 -0.49
CA THR A 100 6.97 -6.27 -1.42
C THR A 100 5.95 -5.37 -0.73
N GLY A 101 5.95 -4.07 -1.05
CA GLY A 101 5.01 -3.09 -0.51
C GLY A 101 3.55 -3.29 -0.94
N LEU A 102 3.29 -4.18 -1.90
CA LEU A 102 1.93 -4.53 -2.36
C LEU A 102 1.16 -5.43 -1.37
N LYS A 103 1.85 -6.06 -0.40
CA LYS A 103 1.23 -6.98 0.56
C LYS A 103 0.50 -6.27 1.72
N ASP A 104 0.86 -5.03 2.05
CA ASP A 104 0.25 -4.28 3.17
C ASP A 104 -0.55 -3.06 2.67
N THR A 105 -1.85 -3.28 2.45
CA THR A 105 -2.79 -2.22 2.02
C THR A 105 -2.92 -1.06 3.01
N LYS A 106 -2.67 -1.27 4.31
CA LYS A 106 -2.70 -0.21 5.33
C LYS A 106 -1.44 0.66 5.24
N ALA A 107 -0.26 0.07 5.05
CA ALA A 107 0.98 0.82 4.81
C ALA A 107 0.90 1.62 3.51
N ILE A 108 0.35 1.03 2.43
CA ILE A 108 0.08 1.74 1.16
C ILE A 108 -0.76 2.99 1.41
N SER A 109 -1.84 2.90 2.21
CA SER A 109 -2.70 4.07 2.49
C SER A 109 -1.99 5.20 3.25
N ARG A 110 -1.01 4.88 4.13
CA ARG A 110 -0.22 5.88 4.86
C ARG A 110 0.78 6.58 3.93
N ILE A 111 1.44 5.81 3.07
CA ILE A 111 2.40 6.32 2.10
C ILE A 111 1.68 7.15 1.04
N ALA A 112 0.55 6.67 0.51
CA ALA A 112 -0.29 7.40 -0.45
C ALA A 112 -0.83 8.73 0.11
N ARG A 113 -1.16 8.80 1.41
CA ARG A 113 -1.53 10.07 2.07
C ARG A 113 -0.39 11.09 2.15
N THR A 114 0.85 10.63 2.02
CA THR A 114 2.04 11.50 1.96
C THR A 114 2.35 11.87 0.51
N ALA A 115 2.04 10.98 -0.45
CA ALA A 115 2.08 11.21 -1.90
C ALA A 115 0.88 12.00 -2.44
N LYS A 116 0.34 12.96 -1.66
CA LYS A 116 -0.84 13.78 -1.98
C LYS A 116 -0.75 14.58 -3.28
N HIS A 117 0.40 14.62 -3.94
CA HIS A 117 0.60 15.38 -5.18
C HIS A 117 0.43 14.58 -6.47
N ILE A 118 0.17 13.26 -6.43
CA ILE A 118 0.12 12.45 -7.67
C ILE A 118 -1.27 11.83 -7.93
N VAL A 119 -2.19 11.81 -6.96
CA VAL A 119 -3.46 11.11 -7.15
C VAL A 119 -4.53 12.04 -7.72
N THR A 120 -4.69 11.94 -9.04
CA THR A 120 -5.81 12.32 -9.91
C THR A 120 -7.11 12.79 -9.23
N ARG A 121 -7.65 13.87 -9.80
CA ARG A 121 -8.93 14.59 -9.59
C ARG A 121 -10.23 13.79 -9.36
N GLU A 122 -10.22 12.47 -9.20
CA GLU A 122 -11.42 11.61 -9.22
C GLU A 122 -11.49 10.57 -8.08
N GLN A 123 -11.09 10.90 -6.85
CA GLN A 123 -11.36 10.06 -5.68
C GLN A 123 -12.41 10.69 -4.77
N LEU A 124 -13.57 10.04 -4.66
CA LEU A 124 -14.60 10.40 -3.70
C LEU A 124 -14.27 9.75 -2.34
N VAL A 125 -13.97 10.59 -1.35
CA VAL A 125 -13.84 10.17 0.04
C VAL A 125 -15.21 10.28 0.69
N ILE A 126 -15.90 9.14 0.86
CA ILE A 126 -17.13 9.06 1.63
C ILE A 126 -16.73 8.43 2.95
N LYS A 127 -16.45 9.17 4.03
CA LYS A 127 -16.08 8.54 5.31
C LYS A 127 -17.19 7.55 5.73
N PRO A 128 -16.89 6.26 6.01
CA PRO A 128 -15.58 5.62 6.23
C PRO A 128 -14.94 4.90 5.02
N VAL A 129 -15.55 4.95 3.84
CA VAL A 129 -15.17 4.18 2.64
C VAL A 129 -14.36 5.02 1.64
N GLN A 130 -13.12 4.62 1.39
CA GLN A 130 -12.32 5.13 0.27
C GLN A 130 -12.76 4.40 -1.02
N LEU A 131 -13.51 5.08 -1.88
CA LEU A 131 -13.93 4.52 -3.17
C LEU A 131 -12.98 4.99 -4.28
N GLY A 132 -12.36 4.03 -4.98
CA GLY A 132 -11.59 4.31 -6.19
C GLY A 132 -12.47 4.76 -7.36
N ALA A 133 -11.86 5.38 -8.37
CA ALA A 133 -12.55 5.98 -9.51
C ALA A 133 -13.52 5.02 -10.25
N THR A 134 -13.16 3.74 -10.37
CA THR A 134 -14.03 2.73 -11.01
C THR A 134 -15.31 2.46 -10.21
N LYS A 135 -15.23 2.34 -8.89
CA LYS A 135 -16.41 2.13 -8.03
C LYS A 135 -17.34 3.34 -8.09
N VAL A 136 -16.77 4.54 -8.10
CA VAL A 136 -17.53 5.78 -8.28
C VAL A 136 -18.26 5.79 -9.62
N SER A 137 -17.58 5.43 -10.72
CA SER A 137 -18.22 5.32 -12.04
C SER A 137 -19.37 4.30 -12.07
N ILE A 138 -19.20 3.14 -11.42
CA ILE A 138 -20.27 2.14 -11.29
C ILE A 138 -21.47 2.74 -10.57
N LEU A 139 -21.25 3.40 -9.43
CA LEU A 139 -22.33 4.02 -8.66
C LEU A 139 -23.06 5.10 -9.48
N ARG A 140 -22.34 5.94 -10.23
CA ARG A 140 -22.95 6.95 -11.11
C ARG A 140 -23.82 6.32 -12.21
N LEU A 141 -23.31 5.29 -12.87
CA LEU A 141 -24.07 4.57 -13.91
C LEU A 141 -25.35 3.93 -13.35
N LEU A 142 -25.28 3.38 -12.14
CA LEU A 142 -26.43 2.78 -11.45
C LEU A 142 -27.41 3.80 -10.87
N ARG A 143 -27.06 5.09 -10.82
CA ARG A 143 -27.97 6.17 -10.40
C ARG A 143 -29.02 6.47 -11.47
N GLY A 144 -28.65 6.35 -12.75
CA GLY A 144 -29.56 6.58 -13.87
C GLY A 144 -30.56 5.43 -14.02
N GLU A 145 -30.07 4.20 -14.14
CA GLU A 145 -30.90 3.01 -14.34
C GLU A 145 -30.26 1.76 -13.71
N PRO A 146 -31.05 0.75 -13.28
CA PRO A 146 -30.52 -0.55 -12.89
C PRO A 146 -29.82 -1.26 -14.06
N LEU A 147 -28.61 -1.81 -13.83
CA LEU A 147 -27.78 -2.41 -14.88
C LEU A 147 -27.23 -3.78 -14.47
N PHE A 148 -26.98 -4.64 -15.47
CA PHE A 148 -26.22 -5.88 -15.28
C PHE A 148 -24.72 -5.67 -15.53
N GLY A 149 -23.87 -6.49 -14.89
CA GLY A 149 -22.41 -6.31 -14.86
C GLY A 149 -21.75 -6.11 -16.23
N TYR A 150 -22.20 -6.81 -17.27
CA TYR A 150 -21.64 -6.65 -18.62
C TYR A 150 -21.93 -5.26 -19.24
N LEU A 151 -23.10 -4.65 -19.00
CA LEU A 151 -23.36 -3.28 -19.49
C LEU A 151 -22.51 -2.25 -18.75
N LEU A 152 -22.33 -2.42 -17.44
CA LEU A 152 -21.40 -1.59 -16.66
C LEU A 152 -19.99 -1.69 -17.23
N TRP A 153 -19.51 -2.91 -17.51
CA TRP A 153 -18.22 -3.12 -18.16
C TRP A 153 -18.14 -2.40 -19.51
N LYS A 154 -19.15 -2.54 -20.37
CA LYS A 154 -19.16 -1.94 -21.71
C LYS A 154 -19.09 -0.41 -21.62
N LYS A 155 -19.93 0.21 -20.79
CA LYS A 155 -19.97 1.67 -20.58
C LYS A 155 -18.66 2.21 -19.95
N ILE A 156 -17.97 1.43 -19.09
CA ILE A 156 -16.72 1.86 -18.44
C ILE A 156 -15.49 1.66 -19.33
N LYS A 157 -15.46 0.57 -20.12
CA LYS A 157 -14.30 0.22 -20.96
C LYS A 157 -14.01 1.27 -22.02
N GLU A 158 -15.02 1.98 -22.49
CA GLU A 158 -14.89 3.04 -23.50
C GLU A 158 -13.96 4.19 -23.06
N GLY A 159 -13.66 4.32 -21.75
CA GLY A 159 -12.67 5.28 -21.23
C GLY A 159 -11.57 4.70 -20.34
N ARG A 160 -11.52 3.37 -20.10
CA ARG A 160 -10.56 2.73 -19.18
C ARG A 160 -10.23 1.29 -19.58
N SER A 161 -9.01 0.84 -19.34
CA SER A 161 -8.66 -0.59 -19.46
C SER A 161 -9.12 -1.36 -18.22
N ILE A 162 -10.28 -2.04 -18.31
CA ILE A 162 -10.81 -2.87 -17.23
C ILE A 162 -11.32 -4.23 -17.73
N SER A 163 -11.05 -5.28 -16.96
CA SER A 163 -11.52 -6.64 -17.23
C SER A 163 -12.97 -6.84 -16.73
N ILE A 164 -13.72 -7.74 -17.36
CA ILE A 164 -15.07 -8.13 -16.89
C ILE A 164 -15.04 -8.68 -15.44
N PRO A 165 -14.10 -9.57 -15.07
CA PRO A 165 -13.99 -10.04 -13.67
C PRO A 165 -13.85 -8.93 -12.65
N SER A 166 -13.08 -7.88 -12.96
CA SER A 166 -12.88 -6.73 -12.07
C SER A 166 -14.18 -5.96 -11.80
N ILE A 167 -15.10 -5.91 -12.77
CA ILE A 167 -16.42 -5.29 -12.57
C ILE A 167 -17.24 -6.09 -11.56
N TYR A 168 -17.26 -7.41 -11.68
CA TYR A 168 -17.97 -8.26 -10.72
C TYR A 168 -17.33 -8.21 -9.33
N GLN A 169 -16.00 -8.13 -9.25
CA GLN A 169 -15.30 -7.90 -7.98
C GLN A 169 -15.75 -6.58 -7.32
N HIS A 170 -15.78 -5.48 -8.08
CA HIS A 170 -16.23 -4.20 -7.55
C HIS A 170 -17.71 -4.21 -7.13
N LEU A 171 -18.58 -4.89 -7.89
CA LEU A 171 -19.98 -5.05 -7.52
C LEU A 171 -20.12 -5.83 -6.20
N SER A 172 -19.36 -6.92 -6.04
CA SER A 172 -19.35 -7.70 -4.78
C SER A 172 -18.85 -6.86 -3.60
N GLU A 173 -17.83 -6.03 -3.80
CA GLU A 173 -17.31 -5.15 -2.75
C GLU A 173 -18.33 -4.05 -2.39
N LEU A 174 -19.00 -3.45 -3.37
CA LEU A 174 -20.02 -2.41 -3.17
C LEU A 174 -21.29 -2.98 -2.50
N GLU A 175 -21.65 -4.21 -2.83
CA GLU A 175 -22.73 -4.94 -2.18
C GLU A 175 -22.38 -5.26 -0.72
N GLY A 176 -21.15 -5.69 -0.44
CA GLY A 176 -20.69 -5.98 0.92
C GLY A 176 -20.71 -4.78 1.88
N ILE A 177 -20.68 -3.55 1.35
CA ILE A 177 -20.81 -2.31 2.13
C ILE A 177 -22.19 -1.65 1.99
N ASP A 178 -23.15 -2.33 1.38
CA ASP A 178 -24.54 -1.89 1.20
C ASP A 178 -24.68 -0.61 0.37
N LEU A 179 -23.84 -0.38 -0.64
CA LEU A 179 -24.03 0.73 -1.60
C LEU A 179 -24.80 0.31 -2.85
N VAL A 180 -24.78 -0.99 -3.17
CA VAL A 180 -25.45 -1.60 -4.31
C VAL A 180 -26.16 -2.86 -3.83
N ARG A 181 -27.30 -3.20 -4.42
CA ARG A 181 -28.00 -4.47 -4.19
C ARG A 181 -28.41 -5.14 -5.49
N ARG A 182 -28.65 -6.45 -5.45
CA ARG A 182 -29.26 -7.20 -6.56
C ARG A 182 -30.78 -7.07 -6.46
N SER A 183 -31.46 -6.63 -7.53
CA SER A 183 -32.91 -6.31 -7.43
C SER A 183 -33.83 -7.20 -8.24
N SER A 184 -33.33 -7.94 -9.23
CA SER A 184 -34.06 -9.01 -9.91
C SER A 184 -33.17 -9.73 -10.93
N MET A 185 -33.63 -10.89 -11.39
CA MET A 185 -33.09 -11.56 -12.57
C MET A 185 -33.99 -11.26 -13.77
N VAL A 186 -33.42 -10.67 -14.83
CA VAL A 186 -34.13 -10.52 -16.10
C VAL A 186 -33.67 -11.62 -17.05
N ARG A 187 -34.62 -12.38 -17.60
CA ARG A 187 -34.38 -13.29 -18.71
C ARG A 187 -34.31 -12.50 -20.01
N ALA A 188 -33.11 -12.25 -20.50
CA ALA A 188 -32.88 -11.61 -21.78
C ALA A 188 -32.11 -12.57 -22.70
N ARG A 189 -32.70 -12.88 -23.87
CA ARG A 189 -32.15 -13.84 -24.86
C ARG A 189 -31.82 -15.23 -24.25
N GLY A 190 -32.72 -15.76 -23.41
CA GLY A 190 -32.57 -17.10 -22.83
C GLY A 190 -31.49 -17.24 -21.74
N ARG A 191 -30.86 -16.14 -21.30
CA ARG A 191 -29.89 -16.13 -20.19
C ARG A 191 -30.44 -15.30 -19.05
N GLU A 192 -30.38 -15.86 -17.84
CA GLU A 192 -30.69 -15.14 -16.61
C GLU A 192 -29.54 -14.19 -16.29
N ARG A 193 -29.87 -12.92 -16.04
CA ARG A 193 -28.89 -11.88 -15.72
C ARG A 193 -29.29 -11.20 -14.43
N VAL A 194 -28.35 -11.14 -13.50
CA VAL A 194 -28.49 -10.38 -12.26
C VAL A 194 -28.40 -8.89 -12.57
N ILE A 195 -29.41 -8.14 -12.15
CA ILE A 195 -29.43 -6.69 -12.21
C ILE A 195 -29.02 -6.12 -10.86
N TYR A 196 -28.21 -5.07 -10.91
CA TYR A 196 -27.76 -4.31 -9.76
C TYR A 196 -28.41 -2.93 -9.76
N GLU A 197 -28.69 -2.40 -8.57
CA GLU A 197 -29.22 -1.06 -8.36
C GLU A 197 -28.62 -0.41 -7.11
N LEU A 198 -28.67 0.92 -7.03
CA LEU A 198 -28.22 1.63 -5.84
C LEU A 198 -29.16 1.40 -4.65
N THR A 199 -28.57 1.27 -3.48
CA THR A 199 -29.31 1.34 -2.21
C THR A 199 -29.54 2.81 -1.81
N ARG A 200 -30.39 3.05 -0.80
CA ARG A 200 -30.54 4.39 -0.19
C ARG A 200 -29.19 4.95 0.29
N LYS A 201 -28.36 4.07 0.86
CA LYS A 201 -27.01 4.41 1.32
C LYS A 201 -26.07 4.73 0.15
N GLY A 202 -26.17 4.00 -0.96
CA GLY A 202 -25.48 4.28 -2.22
C GLY A 202 -25.78 5.67 -2.78
N VAL A 203 -27.06 6.05 -2.82
CA VAL A 203 -27.51 7.38 -3.27
C VAL A 203 -26.97 8.48 -2.36
N ALA A 204 -27.19 8.36 -1.04
CA ALA A 204 -26.73 9.35 -0.08
C ALA A 204 -25.20 9.53 -0.10
N ALA A 205 -24.46 8.44 -0.33
CA ALA A 205 -23.01 8.44 -0.46
C ALA A 205 -22.57 9.28 -1.67
N LEU A 206 -23.17 9.09 -2.85
CA LEU A 206 -22.88 9.89 -4.04
C LEU A 206 -23.19 11.38 -3.84
N GLU A 207 -24.33 11.71 -3.22
CA GLU A 207 -24.73 13.10 -2.97
C GLU A 207 -23.83 13.81 -1.97
N ALA A 208 -23.44 13.13 -0.90
CA ALA A 208 -22.46 13.65 0.06
C ALA A 208 -21.12 13.95 -0.64
N ALA A 209 -20.73 13.07 -1.55
CA ALA A 209 -19.48 13.19 -2.30
C ALA A 209 -19.52 14.34 -3.34
N ALA A 210 -20.66 14.54 -4.01
CA ALA A 210 -20.87 15.68 -4.92
C ALA A 210 -20.81 17.03 -4.18
N ARG A 211 -21.43 17.10 -3.00
CA ARG A 211 -21.40 18.32 -2.14
C ARG A 211 -19.98 18.66 -1.67
N ALA A 212 -19.18 17.65 -1.32
CA ALA A 212 -17.79 17.86 -0.90
C ALA A 212 -16.86 18.32 -2.04
N ALA A 213 -17.22 18.06 -3.31
CA ALA A 213 -16.44 18.41 -4.48
C ALA A 213 -16.74 19.82 -5.04
N GLY A 214 -17.62 20.60 -4.40
CA GLY A 214 -17.83 22.02 -4.74
C GLY A 214 -18.61 22.30 -6.03
N GLY A 215 -19.45 21.38 -6.51
CA GLY A 215 -20.36 21.69 -7.63
C GLY A 215 -21.13 20.48 -8.19
N GLU A 216 -22.34 20.76 -8.69
CA GLU A 216 -23.28 19.81 -9.33
C GLU A 216 -22.72 19.07 -10.57
N LYS A 217 -21.52 19.40 -11.03
CA LYS A 217 -20.84 18.74 -12.16
C LYS A 217 -20.46 17.27 -11.90
N LEU A 218 -20.62 16.78 -10.67
CA LEU A 218 -20.45 15.36 -10.34
C LEU A 218 -21.74 14.53 -10.47
N LEU A 219 -22.88 15.20 -10.70
CA LEU A 219 -24.23 14.61 -10.70
C LEU A 219 -24.80 14.41 -12.11
N LEU A 220 -24.19 15.02 -13.13
CA LEU A 220 -24.64 15.00 -14.53
C LEU A 220 -23.43 14.73 -15.43
N ASP A 221 -23.32 13.47 -15.85
CA ASP A 221 -22.85 12.99 -17.16
C ASP A 221 -23.46 11.59 -17.36
#